data_AF-A0A0E9PD89-F1
#
_entry.id   AF-A0A0E9PD89-F1
#
_cell.length_a   1.000
_cell.length_b   1.000
_cell.length_c   1.000
_cell.angle_alpha   90.00
_cell.angle_beta   90.00
_cell.angle_gamma   90.00
#
_symmetry.space_group_name_H-M   'P 1'
#
loop_
_entity.id
_entity.type
_entity.pdbx_description
1 polymer ?
#
loop_
_entity_poly.entity_id
_entity_poly.type
_entity_poly.pdbx_seq_one_letter_code
_entity_poly.pdbx_strand_id
1 'polypeptide(L)'
;MSEQSNFELYHTTVIDVLRATGDESVAKGSVRVFAKRRQCKGTLQMGKTYLIMGKDGTTTDTHGQMQYLLDSSSWVEQLPSESQCQASKKRFQCKDLELLFLTQYQTDGCTQ
;
A
#
# COMPACT_ATOMS: atom_id res chain seq x y z
N MET A 1 5.10 0.15 14.02
CA MET A 1 6.39 -0.16 13.38
C MET A 1 7.23 -0.94 14.36
N SER A 2 7.87 -2.02 13.92
CA SER A 2 8.85 -2.78 14.69
C SER A 2 10.14 -2.93 13.87
N GLU A 3 11.24 -3.31 14.52
CA GLU A 3 12.50 -3.60 13.85
C GLU A 3 12.83 -5.09 14.00
N GLN A 4 13.28 -5.71 12.92
CA GLN A 4 13.79 -7.08 12.94
C GLN A 4 15.05 -7.15 12.08
N SER A 5 16.19 -7.42 12.71
CA SER A 5 17.50 -7.41 12.04
C SER A 5 17.72 -6.09 11.27
N ASN A 6 17.94 -6.14 9.96
CA ASN A 6 18.16 -4.99 9.09
C ASN A 6 16.89 -4.48 8.39
N PHE A 7 15.71 -4.82 8.92
CA PHE A 7 14.42 -4.41 8.37
C PHE A 7 13.57 -3.62 9.37
N GLU A 8 12.87 -2.62 8.85
CA GLU A 8 11.72 -1.98 9.49
C GLU A 8 10.47 -2.71 9.00
N LEU A 9 9.62 -3.14 9.94
CA LEU A 9 8.37 -3.83 9.66
C LEU A 9 7.19 -2.91 9.95
N TYR A 10 6.34 -2.77 8.95
CA TYR A 10 5.14 -1.95 8.96
C TYR A 10 3.93 -2.87 8.97
N HIS A 11 3.28 -2.98 10.12
CA HIS A 11 1.99 -3.66 10.23
C HIS A 11 0.91 -2.68 9.75
N THR A 12 0.19 -3.07 8.72
CA THR A 12 -0.77 -2.21 8.02
C THR A 12 -2.11 -2.91 7.95
N THR A 13 -3.19 -2.12 7.97
CA THR A 13 -4.55 -2.62 7.74
C THR A 13 -4.93 -2.27 6.32
N VAL A 14 -5.32 -3.29 5.54
CA VAL A 14 -5.76 -3.13 4.15
C VAL A 14 -7.09 -2.39 4.12
N ILE A 15 -7.11 -1.20 3.53
CA ILE A 15 -8.33 -0.38 3.40
C ILE A 15 -9.15 -0.81 2.18
N ASP A 16 -8.46 -1.16 1.09
CA ASP A 16 -9.05 -1.69 -0.13
C ASP A 16 -8.05 -2.56 -0.88
N VAL A 17 -8.56 -3.51 -1.68
CA VAL A 17 -7.76 -4.39 -2.53
C VAL A 17 -8.03 -4.02 -3.97
N LEU A 18 -7.04 -3.41 -4.62
CA LEU A 18 -7.16 -3.04 -6.03
C LEU A 18 -6.96 -4.28 -6.93
N ARG A 19 -5.89 -5.03 -6.69
CA ARG A 19 -5.56 -6.29 -7.38
C ARG A 19 -4.75 -7.18 -6.46
N ALA A 20 -4.97 -8.48 -6.57
CA ALA A 20 -4.22 -9.52 -5.88
C ALA A 20 -3.96 -10.67 -6.85
N THR A 21 -2.74 -11.23 -6.82
CA THR A 21 -2.33 -12.39 -7.62
C THR A 21 -1.88 -13.53 -6.73
N GLY A 22 -0.80 -13.35 -5.96
CA GLY A 22 -0.24 -14.40 -5.10
C GLY A 22 -0.87 -14.48 -3.72
N ASP A 23 -1.36 -13.37 -3.18
CA ASP A 23 -2.04 -13.34 -1.88
C ASP A 23 -3.56 -13.49 -2.04
N GLU A 24 -4.02 -14.70 -2.33
CA GLU A 24 -5.44 -15.01 -2.53
C GLU A 24 -6.31 -14.74 -1.29
N SER A 25 -5.70 -14.66 -0.10
CA SER A 25 -6.38 -14.47 1.17
C SER A 25 -6.56 -13.00 1.57
N VAL A 26 -5.98 -12.06 0.80
CA VAL A 26 -6.04 -10.64 1.15
C VAL A 26 -7.45 -10.09 0.92
N ALA A 27 -7.95 -9.37 1.92
CA ALA A 27 -9.25 -8.73 1.87
C ALA A 27 -9.19 -7.39 2.62
N LYS A 28 -10.23 -6.58 2.45
CA LYS A 28 -10.42 -5.37 3.25
C LYS A 28 -10.46 -5.73 4.74
N GLY A 29 -9.68 -5.00 5.54
CA GLY A 29 -9.51 -5.25 6.98
C GLY A 29 -8.40 -6.25 7.32
N SER A 30 -7.86 -6.98 6.35
CA SER A 30 -6.71 -7.86 6.59
C SER A 30 -5.50 -7.06 7.08
N VAL A 31 -4.70 -7.68 7.94
CA VAL A 31 -3.41 -7.14 8.35
C VAL A 31 -2.33 -7.70 7.45
N ARG A 32 -1.47 -6.83 6.91
CA ARG A 32 -0.30 -7.20 6.12
C ARG A 32 0.95 -6.50 6.62
N VAL A 33 2.06 -7.23 6.57
CA VAL A 33 3.37 -6.73 6.96
C VAL A 33 4.13 -6.30 5.71
N PHE A 34 4.56 -5.04 5.70
CA PHE A 34 5.48 -4.51 4.70
C PHE A 34 6.85 -4.35 5.34
N ALA A 35 7.85 -5.01 4.78
CA ALA A 35 9.24 -4.91 5.22
C ALA A 35 10.00 -3.91 4.36
N LYS A 36 10.76 -3.01 4.98
CA LYS A 36 11.68 -2.08 4.31
C LYS A 36 13.08 -2.31 4.85
N ARG A 37 14.10 -2.36 4.00
CA ARG A 37 15.48 -2.39 4.47
C ARG A 37 15.81 -1.07 5.17
N ARG A 38 16.45 -1.12 6.34
CA ARG A 38 16.81 0.08 7.15
C ARG A 38 17.69 1.07 6.39
N GLN A 39 18.57 0.55 5.53
CA GLN A 39 19.46 1.36 4.70
C GLN A 39 18.74 2.16 3.60
N CYS A 40 17.50 1.81 3.25
CA CYS A 40 16.73 2.52 2.25
C CYS A 40 16.17 3.82 2.83
N LYS A 41 16.31 4.91 2.07
CA LYS A 41 15.73 6.21 2.41
C LYS A 41 14.20 6.19 2.28
N GLY A 42 13.53 7.09 3.00
CA GLY A 42 12.07 7.18 3.03
C GLY A 42 11.47 6.30 4.11
N THR A 43 10.46 6.81 4.82
CA THR A 43 9.76 6.10 5.90
C THR A 43 8.26 6.24 5.69
N LEU A 44 7.51 5.20 6.08
CA LEU A 44 6.06 5.30 6.12
C LEU A 44 5.67 5.93 7.46
N GLN A 45 4.85 6.97 7.40
CA GLN A 45 4.36 7.66 8.58
C GLN A 45 3.21 6.86 9.21
N MET A 46 3.28 6.67 10.53
CA MET A 46 2.20 6.01 11.27
C MET A 46 0.89 6.78 11.13
N GLY A 47 -0.22 6.06 10.98
CA GLY A 47 -1.56 6.65 10.89
C GLY A 47 -1.85 7.40 9.58
N LYS A 48 -0.99 7.27 8.56
CA LYS A 48 -1.25 7.78 7.21
C LYS A 48 -1.67 6.65 6.28
N THR A 49 -2.44 7.02 5.27
CA THR A 49 -2.92 6.11 4.22
C THR A 49 -1.97 6.16 3.02
N TYR A 50 -1.70 5.01 2.42
CA TYR A 50 -0.80 4.88 1.28
C TYR A 50 -1.45 4.01 0.19
N LEU A 51 -1.20 4.38 -1.06
CA LEU A 51 -1.30 3.48 -2.20
C LEU A 51 0.02 2.73 -2.30
N ILE A 52 -0.02 1.40 -2.17
CA ILE A 52 1.14 0.54 -2.31
C ILE A 52 0.86 -0.45 -3.43
N MET A 53 1.71 -0.43 -4.47
CA MET A 53 1.67 -1.37 -5.59
C MET A 53 3.05 -1.97 -5.79
N GLY A 54 3.13 -3.22 -6.21
CA GLY A 54 4.42 -3.89 -6.37
C GLY A 54 4.24 -5.36 -6.74
N LYS A 55 5.28 -6.14 -6.46
CA LYS A 55 5.27 -7.59 -6.66
C LYS A 55 4.77 -8.31 -5.41
N ASP A 56 4.26 -9.52 -5.62
CA ASP A 56 3.91 -10.42 -4.53
C ASP A 56 5.12 -10.73 -3.64
N GLY A 57 4.85 -10.97 -2.36
CA GLY A 57 5.83 -11.41 -1.39
C GLY A 57 6.22 -12.87 -1.58
N THR A 58 7.45 -13.22 -1.22
CA THR A 58 7.96 -14.61 -1.25
C THR A 58 8.03 -15.24 0.14
N THR A 59 7.68 -14.48 1.18
CA THR A 59 7.75 -14.89 2.59
C THR A 59 6.42 -14.63 3.29
N THR A 60 6.22 -15.28 4.43
CA THR A 60 5.04 -15.06 5.29
C THR A 60 5.44 -14.48 6.64
N ASP A 61 4.48 -13.81 7.29
CA ASP A 61 4.61 -13.34 8.67
C ASP A 61 4.40 -14.49 9.68
N THR A 62 4.44 -14.16 10.97
CA THR A 62 4.23 -15.14 12.05
C THR A 62 2.84 -15.77 12.09
N HIS A 63 1.87 -15.20 11.37
CA HIS A 63 0.49 -15.68 11.24
C HIS A 63 0.26 -16.41 9.91
N GLY A 64 1.33 -16.68 9.15
CA GLY A 64 1.25 -17.34 7.85
C GLY A 64 0.68 -16.47 6.73
N GLN A 65 0.49 -15.16 6.96
CA GLN A 65 0.01 -14.23 5.95
C GLN A 65 1.18 -13.76 5.08
N MET A 66 0.94 -13.53 3.78
CA MET A 66 2.00 -13.03 2.90
C MET A 66 2.59 -11.71 3.44
N GLN A 67 3.91 -11.65 3.45
CA GLN A 67 4.68 -10.46 3.81
C GLN A 67 5.30 -9.86 2.55
N TYR A 68 5.15 -8.55 2.38
CA TYR A 68 5.63 -7.83 1.22
C TYR A 68 6.97 -7.13 1.50
N LEU A 69 7.80 -7.01 0.48
CA LEU A 69 9.06 -6.25 0.54
C LEU A 69 8.91 -4.94 -0.22
N LEU A 70 9.18 -3.83 0.45
CA LEU A 70 9.29 -2.51 -0.17
C LEU A 70 10.70 -2.35 -0.75
N ASP A 71 10.79 -2.45 -2.07
CA ASP A 71 12.03 -2.34 -2.84
C ASP A 71 11.92 -1.36 -4.01
N SER A 72 12.92 -1.35 -4.89
CA SER A 72 12.96 -0.45 -6.06
C SER A 72 11.85 -0.68 -7.08
N SER A 73 11.14 -1.82 -7.02
CA SER A 73 10.00 -2.12 -7.88
C SER A 73 8.65 -1.81 -7.24
N SER A 74 8.66 -1.30 -6.00
CA SER A 74 7.46 -0.92 -5.26
C SER A 74 7.10 0.55 -5.51
N TRP A 75 5.85 0.79 -5.89
CA TRP A 75 5.24 2.13 -5.87
C TRP A 75 4.62 2.37 -4.50
N VAL A 76 5.10 3.39 -3.78
CA VAL A 76 4.60 3.76 -2.45
C VAL A 76 4.27 5.25 -2.46
N GLU A 77 3.00 5.59 -2.42
CA GLU A 77 2.53 6.96 -2.48
C GLU A 77 1.56 7.26 -1.34
N GLN A 78 1.81 8.34 -0.60
CA GLN A 78 0.92 8.75 0.48
C GLN A 78 -0.34 9.37 -0.11
N LEU A 79 -1.50 8.81 0.26
CA LEU A 79 -2.77 9.40 -0.12
C LEU A 79 -3.05 10.68 0.68
N PRO A 80 -3.59 11.73 0.06
CA PRO A 80 -4.02 12.92 0.76
C PRO A 80 -5.11 12.56 1.79
N SER A 81 -5.10 13.22 2.95
CA SER A 81 -6.18 13.07 3.91
C SER A 81 -7.46 13.74 3.40
N GLU A 82 -8.61 13.35 3.95
CA GLU A 82 -9.91 13.96 3.59
C GLU A 82 -9.89 15.50 3.72
N SER A 83 -9.30 16.01 4.81
CA SER A 83 -9.11 17.45 5.02
C SER A 83 -8.23 18.12 3.94
N GLN A 84 -7.25 17.40 3.40
CA GLN A 84 -6.42 17.89 2.30
C GLN A 84 -7.17 17.88 0.98
N CYS A 85 -8.08 16.91 0.76
CA CYS A 85 -8.91 16.83 -0.44
C CYS A 85 -10.03 17.87 -0.48
N GLN A 86 -10.52 18.31 0.68
CA GLN A 86 -11.49 19.41 0.75
C GLN A 86 -10.87 20.77 0.37
N ALA A 87 -9.54 20.92 0.45
CA ALA A 87 -8.86 22.15 0.04
C ALA A 87 -8.91 22.33 -1.49
N SER A 88 -9.28 23.54 -1.95
CA SER A 88 -9.52 23.86 -3.37
C SER A 88 -8.35 23.48 -4.30
N LYS A 89 -7.10 23.65 -3.85
CA LYS A 89 -5.90 23.35 -4.64
C LYS A 89 -5.67 21.87 -4.90
N LYS A 90 -6.14 20.97 -4.02
CA LYS A 90 -5.92 19.51 -4.12
C LYS A 90 -7.17 18.73 -4.49
N ARG A 91 -8.33 19.39 -4.52
CA ARG A 91 -9.62 18.77 -4.82
C ARG A 91 -9.63 18.00 -6.15
N PHE A 92 -9.09 18.59 -7.22
CA PHE A 92 -9.03 17.92 -8.52
C PHE A 92 -8.09 16.71 -8.50
N GLN A 93 -6.91 16.83 -7.87
CA GLN A 93 -5.95 15.72 -7.77
C GLN A 93 -6.53 14.53 -6.98
N CYS A 94 -7.22 14.78 -5.87
CA CYS A 94 -7.91 13.71 -5.13
C CYS A 94 -9.01 13.07 -5.98
N LYS A 95 -9.79 13.89 -6.69
CA LYS A 95 -10.87 13.40 -7.55
C LYS A 95 -10.33 12.50 -8.66
N ASP A 96 -9.27 12.91 -9.34
CA ASP A 96 -8.67 12.14 -10.43
C ASP A 96 -8.09 10.81 -9.91
N LEU A 97 -7.44 10.83 -8.74
CA LEU A 97 -6.91 9.61 -8.13
C LEU A 97 -8.03 8.63 -7.72
N GLU A 98 -9.03 9.10 -6.96
CA GLU A 98 -10.10 8.24 -6.42
C GLU A 98 -11.06 7.73 -7.51
N LEU A 99 -11.57 8.63 -8.36
CA LEU A 99 -12.61 8.28 -9.33
C LEU A 99 -12.05 7.69 -10.62
N LEU A 100 -10.87 8.12 -11.08
CA LEU A 100 -10.35 7.64 -12.36
C LEU A 100 -9.41 6.48 -12.16
N PHE A 101 -8.34 6.65 -11.40
CA PHE A 101 -7.32 5.59 -11.30
C PHE A 101 -7.77 4.41 -10.44
N LEU A 102 -8.10 4.65 -9.15
CA LEU A 102 -8.37 3.57 -8.21
C LEU A 102 -9.58 2.73 -8.62
N THR A 103 -10.68 3.40 -8.98
CA THR A 103 -11.92 2.72 -9.39
C THR A 103 -11.71 1.91 -10.66
N GLN A 104 -11.18 2.51 -11.73
CA GLN A 104 -10.98 1.81 -13.01
C GLN A 104 -9.99 0.66 -12.90
N TYR A 105 -8.89 0.84 -12.16
CA TYR A 105 -7.90 -0.21 -12.00
C TYR A 105 -8.46 -1.39 -11.18
N GLN A 106 -9.26 -1.11 -10.16
CA GLN A 106 -9.91 -2.13 -9.36
C GLN A 106 -10.95 -2.92 -10.15
N THR A 107 -11.77 -2.25 -10.98
CA THR A 107 -12.82 -2.93 -11.77
C THR A 107 -12.25 -3.61 -13.01
N ASP A 108 -11.51 -2.87 -13.83
CA ASP A 108 -11.17 -3.27 -15.21
C ASP A 108 -9.77 -3.86 -15.28
N GLY A 109 -8.86 -3.38 -14.42
CA GLY A 109 -7.50 -3.89 -14.33
C GLY A 109 -6.63 -3.35 -15.46
N CYS A 110 -5.73 -4.18 -15.97
CA CYS A 110 -4.88 -3.81 -17.10
C CYS A 110 -5.61 -4.11 -18.41
N THR A 111 -5.91 -3.09 -19.20
CA THR A 111 -6.38 -3.23 -20.58
C THR A 111 -5.17 -3.30 -21.52
N GLN A 112 -5.08 -4.36 -22.32
CA GLN A 112 -4.01 -4.52 -23.33
C GLN A 112 -4.23 -3.63 -24.55
#